data_AF-A0A9W7IP21-F1
#
_entry.id   AF-A0A9W7IP21-F1
#
_cell.length_a   1.000
_cell.length_b   1.000
_cell.length_c   1.000
_cell.angle_alpha   90.00
_cell.angle_beta   90.00
_cell.angle_gamma   90.00
#
_symmetry.space_group_name_H-M   'P 1'
#
loop_
_entity.id
_entity.type
_entity.pdbx_description
1 polymer ?
#
loop_
_entity_poly.entity_id
_entity_poly.type
_entity_poly.pdbx_seq_one_letter_code
_entity_poly.pdbx_strand_id
1 'polypeptide(L)'
;MFNFILKHSSIFLLNCIVALQVILDAIEQVGGIYVVTADHGNAEDMVKRNKSGEPLYDENGELQILTSHTCQPVPIAIGGPGLAPGVRFRNDVPDGGLANVAATVMNLHGFVAPEDYEPTLIEVVDN
;
A
#
# COMPACT_ATOMS: atom_id res chain seq x y z
N MET A 1 -16.55 1.08 -7.07
CA MET A 1 -15.52 1.07 -8.14
C MET A 1 -14.22 1.56 -7.52
N PHE A 2 -13.35 0.64 -7.08
CA PHE A 2 -12.05 0.99 -6.50
C PHE A 2 -11.11 1.41 -7.64
N ASN A 3 -10.77 2.69 -7.72
CA ASN A 3 -9.81 3.20 -8.69
C ASN A 3 -8.39 3.01 -8.15
N PHE A 4 -7.81 1.82 -8.34
CA PHE A 4 -6.36 1.65 -8.28
C PHE A 4 -5.76 2.17 -9.57
N ILE A 5 -5.24 3.41 -9.56
CA ILE A 5 -4.41 3.92 -10.66
C ILE A 5 -2.97 3.48 -10.38
N LEU A 6 -2.62 2.27 -10.79
CA LEU A 6 -1.22 1.88 -10.93
C LEU A 6 -0.68 2.50 -12.21
N LYS A 7 0.11 3.57 -12.07
CA LYS A 7 0.84 4.16 -13.20
C LYS A 7 1.94 3.21 -13.62
N HIS A 8 1.78 2.62 -14.81
CA HIS A 8 2.75 1.86 -15.58
C HIS A 8 3.43 0.69 -14.86
N SER A 9 3.05 -0.54 -15.22
CA SER A 9 3.85 -1.70 -14.83
C SER A 9 3.85 -2.78 -15.89
N SER A 10 5.01 -3.42 -15.95
CA SER A 10 5.30 -4.75 -16.49
C SER A 10 4.13 -5.73 -16.38
N ILE A 11 4.00 -6.59 -17.39
CA ILE A 11 2.92 -7.59 -17.58
C ILE A 11 2.60 -8.43 -16.32
N PHE A 12 3.52 -8.55 -15.37
CA PHE A 12 3.33 -9.27 -14.11
C PHE A 12 2.32 -8.60 -13.15
N LEU A 13 2.21 -7.26 -13.13
CA LEU A 13 1.27 -6.58 -12.23
C LEU A 13 -0.21 -6.80 -12.58
N LEU A 14 -0.52 -7.11 -13.84
CA LEU A 14 -1.89 -7.31 -14.29
C LEU A 14 -2.56 -8.50 -13.57
N ASN A 15 -1.81 -9.58 -13.33
CA ASN A 15 -2.34 -10.76 -12.64
C ASN A 15 -2.58 -10.51 -11.14
N CYS A 16 -1.75 -9.68 -10.51
CA CYS A 16 -1.92 -9.31 -9.10
C CYS A 16 -3.23 -8.53 -8.87
N ILE A 17 -3.61 -7.67 -9.83
CA ILE A 17 -4.86 -6.90 -9.76
C ILE A 17 -6.08 -7.82 -9.79
N VAL A 18 -6.07 -8.85 -10.64
CA VAL A 18 -7.16 -9.84 -10.72
C VAL A 18 -7.29 -10.62 -9.41
N ALA A 19 -6.16 -11.07 -8.84
CA ALA A 19 -6.18 -11.78 -7.56
C ALA A 19 -6.70 -10.90 -6.41
N LEU A 20 -6.31 -9.63 -6.39
CA LEU A 20 -6.81 -8.67 -5.40
C LEU A 20 -8.33 -8.51 -5.51
N GLN A 21 -8.87 -8.39 -6.73
CA GLN A 21 -10.31 -8.27 -6.93
C GLN A 21 -11.09 -9.45 -6.33
N VAL A 22 -10.62 -10.68 -6.54
CA VAL A 22 -11.26 -11.89 -5.99
C VAL A 22 -11.32 -11.84 -4.46
N ILE A 23 -10.26 -11.36 -3.81
CA ILE A 23 -10.21 -11.22 -2.35
C ILE A 23 -11.17 -10.11 -1.88
N LEU A 24 -11.16 -8.96 -2.54
CA LEU A 24 -12.06 -7.85 -2.20
C LEU A 24 -13.54 -8.24 -2.35
N ASP A 25 -13.89 -8.99 -3.39
CA ASP A 25 -15.25 -9.49 -3.60
C ASP A 25 -15.67 -10.48 -2.50
N ALA A 26 -14.75 -11.29 -1.99
CA ALA A 26 -15.02 -12.20 -0.87
C ALA A 26 -15.21 -11.44 0.45
N ILE A 27 -14.40 -10.40 0.68
CA ILE A 27 -14.51 -9.52 1.86
C ILE A 27 -15.86 -8.79 1.85
N GLU A 28 -16.29 -8.30 0.68
CA GLU A 28 -17.60 -7.67 0.50
C GLU A 28 -18.73 -8.62 0.89
N GLN A 29 -18.69 -9.88 0.44
CA GLN A 29 -19.72 -10.89 0.70
C GLN A 29 -19.88 -11.22 2.19
N VAL A 30 -18.79 -11.17 2.96
CA VAL A 30 -18.84 -11.47 4.41
C VAL A 30 -18.99 -10.21 5.27
N GLY A 31 -19.08 -9.03 4.65
CA GLY A 31 -19.14 -7.75 5.35
C GLY A 31 -17.88 -7.45 6.16
N GLY A 32 -16.71 -7.86 5.65
CA GLY A 32 -15.43 -7.72 6.34
C GLY A 32 -14.76 -6.36 6.17
N ILE A 33 -13.53 -6.26 6.68
CA ILE A 33 -12.62 -5.13 6.50
C ILE A 33 -11.39 -5.65 5.75
N TYR A 34 -10.86 -4.86 4.82
CA TYR A 34 -9.56 -5.12 4.19
C TYR A 34 -8.53 -4.07 4.59
N VAL A 35 -7.26 -4.50 4.63
CA VAL A 35 -6.08 -3.66 4.65
C VAL A 35 -5.14 -4.15 3.56
N VAL A 36 -4.83 -3.31 2.58
CA VAL A 36 -3.93 -3.63 1.45
C VAL A 36 -2.72 -2.72 1.55
N THR A 37 -1.52 -3.31 1.56
CA THR A 37 -0.25 -2.57 1.58
C THR A 37 0.84 -3.36 0.83
N ALA A 38 2.04 -2.79 0.71
CA ALA A 38 3.25 -3.47 0.25
C ALA A 38 4.35 -3.35 1.32
N ASP A 39 5.37 -4.21 1.25
CA ASP A 39 6.53 -4.20 2.15
C ASP A 39 7.67 -3.31 1.63
N HIS A 40 7.80 -3.17 0.31
CA HIS A 40 8.74 -2.25 -0.32
C HIS A 40 8.35 -1.94 -1.77
N GLY A 41 9.04 -0.97 -2.38
CA GLY A 41 8.94 -0.67 -3.81
C GLY A 41 9.79 -1.61 -4.66
N ASN A 42 9.39 -1.81 -5.91
CA ASN A 42 10.13 -2.51 -6.97
C ASN A 42 9.54 -2.14 -8.34
N ALA A 43 8.33 -2.61 -8.61
CA ALA A 43 7.77 -2.63 -9.96
C ALA A 43 7.33 -1.26 -10.51
N GLU A 44 7.33 -0.24 -9.67
CA GLU A 44 7.08 1.15 -10.04
C GLU A 44 8.27 1.82 -10.75
N ASP A 45 9.49 1.31 -10.60
CA ASP A 45 10.65 1.79 -11.37
C ASP A 45 11.54 0.61 -11.81
N MET A 46 11.44 0.26 -13.09
CA MET A 46 12.19 -0.86 -13.67
C MET A 46 13.48 -0.41 -14.39
N VAL A 47 13.85 0.87 -14.27
CA VAL A 47 14.94 1.49 -15.03
C VAL A 47 15.91 2.19 -14.08
N LYS A 48 17.22 1.93 -14.23
CA LYS A 48 18.23 2.66 -13.46
C LYS A 48 18.29 4.12 -13.91
N ARG A 49 18.38 5.04 -12.95
CA ARG A 49 18.42 6.47 -13.19
C ARG A 49 19.63 7.13 -12.56
N ASN A 50 20.11 8.22 -13.15
CA ASN A 50 21.13 9.06 -12.54
C ASN A 50 20.53 9.93 -11.41
N LYS A 51 21.36 10.72 -10.73
CA LYS A 51 20.91 11.60 -9.64
C LYS A 51 19.92 12.68 -10.09
N SER A 52 19.88 13.00 -11.38
CA SER A 52 18.94 13.94 -11.99
C SER A 52 17.60 13.27 -12.39
N GLY A 53 17.47 11.95 -12.21
CA GLY A 53 16.26 11.17 -12.55
C GLY A 53 16.22 10.67 -14.01
N GLU A 54 17.27 10.90 -14.79
CA GLU A 54 17.33 10.50 -16.19
C GLU A 54 17.69 9.02 -16.33
N PRO A 55 17.07 8.26 -17.27
CA PRO A 55 17.42 6.87 -17.54
C PRO A 55 18.89 6.68 -17.90
N LEU A 56 19.51 5.64 -17.36
CA LEU A 56 20.84 5.18 -17.74
C LEU A 56 20.76 4.18 -18.89
N TYR A 57 21.68 4.32 -19.83
CA TYR A 57 21.85 3.41 -20.95
C TYR A 57 23.17 2.64 -20.81
N ASP A 58 23.21 1.44 -21.36
CA ASP A 58 24.46 0.67 -21.49
C ASP A 58 25.27 1.11 -22.73
N GLU A 59 26.37 0.42 -22.99
CA GLU A 59 27.25 0.70 -24.12
C GLU A 59 26.60 0.46 -25.50
N ASN A 60 25.52 -0.32 -25.55
CA ASN A 60 24.75 -0.61 -26.76
C ASN A 60 23.60 0.38 -26.97
N GLY A 61 23.40 1.31 -26.02
CA GLY A 61 22.28 2.25 -26.05
C GLY A 61 20.96 1.66 -25.53
N GLU A 62 21.01 0.51 -24.85
CA GLU A 62 19.84 -0.13 -24.24
C GLU A 62 19.64 0.36 -22.80
N LEU A 63 18.40 0.36 -22.31
CA LEU A 63 18.09 0.77 -20.94
C LEU A 63 18.72 -0.17 -19.92
N GLN A 64 19.40 0.40 -18.93
CA GLN A 64 19.85 -0.40 -17.79
C GLN A 64 18.68 -0.74 -16.87
N ILE A 65 18.36 -2.02 -16.76
CA ILE A 65 17.25 -2.52 -15.95
C ILE A 65 17.59 -2.41 -14.45
N LEU A 66 16.63 -1.90 -13.66
CA LEU A 66 16.69 -1.92 -12.20
C LEU A 66 16.06 -3.22 -11.69
N THR A 67 16.84 -4.03 -10.98
CA THR A 67 16.38 -5.32 -10.41
C THR A 67 16.33 -5.30 -8.88
N SER A 68 16.81 -4.23 -8.24
CA SER A 68 16.75 -4.03 -6.79
C SER A 68 15.44 -3.36 -6.37
N HIS A 69 15.18 -3.36 -5.07
CA HIS A 69 14.09 -2.56 -4.48
C HIS A 69 14.34 -1.06 -4.68
N THR A 70 13.27 -0.29 -4.52
CA THR A 70 13.34 1.17 -4.42
C THR A 70 13.09 1.62 -2.98
N CYS A 71 13.39 2.89 -2.70
CA CYS A 71 13.00 3.56 -1.46
C CYS A 71 11.73 4.40 -1.63
N GLN A 72 10.88 4.07 -2.61
CA GLN A 72 9.60 4.76 -2.77
C GLN A 72 8.64 4.36 -1.63
N PRO A 73 7.75 5.27 -1.21
CA PRO A 73 6.71 4.93 -0.25
C PRO A 73 5.76 3.87 -0.80
N VAL A 74 5.22 3.04 0.09
CA VAL A 74 4.26 1.99 -0.24
C VAL A 74 2.82 2.46 0.03
N PRO A 75 1.83 2.01 -0.76
CA PRO A 75 0.44 2.38 -0.54
C PRO A 75 -0.12 1.68 0.71
N ILE A 76 -1.08 2.30 1.38
CA ILE A 76 -1.98 1.64 2.33
C ILE A 76 -3.43 1.98 1.99
N ALA A 77 -4.27 0.96 1.86
CA ALA A 77 -5.69 1.11 1.59
C ALA A 77 -6.49 0.31 2.62
N ILE A 78 -7.47 0.97 3.26
CA ILE A 78 -8.34 0.38 4.28
C ILE A 78 -9.79 0.59 3.83
N GLY A 79 -10.64 -0.43 3.96
CA GLY A 79 -12.04 -0.34 3.55
C GLY A 79 -12.81 -1.62 3.83
N GLY A 80 -13.98 -1.74 3.18
CA GLY A 80 -14.88 -2.89 3.31
C GLY A 80 -16.16 -2.56 4.10
N PRO A 81 -17.23 -3.36 3.97
CA PRO A 81 -18.53 -3.05 4.59
C PRO A 81 -18.52 -3.11 6.11
N GLY A 82 -17.57 -3.83 6.70
CA GLY A 82 -17.40 -3.93 8.15
C GLY A 82 -16.67 -2.73 8.77
N LEU A 83 -16.19 -1.78 7.95
CA LEU A 83 -15.46 -0.63 8.45
C LEU A 83 -16.41 0.30 9.22
N ALA A 84 -16.06 0.59 10.48
CA ALA A 84 -16.86 1.47 11.31
C ALA A 84 -16.99 2.87 10.68
N PRO A 85 -18.17 3.51 10.80
CA PRO A 85 -18.35 4.89 10.34
C PRO A 85 -17.39 5.82 11.10
N GLY A 86 -16.88 6.84 10.41
CA GLY A 86 -15.96 7.81 11.01
C GLY A 86 -14.49 7.35 11.08
N VAL A 87 -14.16 6.12 10.67
CA VAL A 87 -12.75 5.70 10.52
C VAL A 87 -12.11 6.49 9.39
N ARG A 88 -11.00 7.17 9.70
CA ARG A 88 -10.18 7.91 8.73
C ARG A 88 -8.71 7.85 9.10
N PHE A 89 -7.85 8.16 8.13
CA PHE A 89 -6.42 8.33 8.42
C PHE A 89 -6.20 9.54 9.32
N ARG A 90 -5.31 9.36 10.27
CA ARG A 90 -4.83 10.40 11.17
C ARG A 90 -3.97 11.41 10.43
N ASN A 91 -4.12 12.68 10.79
CA ASN A 91 -3.29 13.77 10.25
C ASN A 91 -2.02 14.03 11.08
N ASP A 92 -1.93 13.47 12.28
CA ASP A 92 -0.80 13.64 13.21
C ASP A 92 0.27 12.54 13.06
N VAL A 93 0.12 11.63 12.11
CA VAL A 93 1.12 10.60 11.75
C VAL A 93 1.48 10.68 10.25
N PRO A 94 2.03 11.81 9.76
CA PRO A 94 2.28 12.01 8.33
C PRO A 94 3.37 11.09 7.76
N ASP A 95 4.32 10.65 8.61
CA ASP A 95 5.46 9.81 8.23
C ASP A 95 5.28 8.34 8.67
N GLY A 96 4.02 7.89 8.75
CA GLY A 96 3.69 6.52 9.15
C GLY A 96 4.38 5.46 8.28
N GLY A 97 4.97 4.46 8.92
CA GLY A 97 5.68 3.35 8.28
C GLY A 97 4.99 1.99 8.49
N LEU A 98 5.67 0.92 8.08
CA LEU A 98 5.15 -0.45 8.18
C LEU A 98 4.87 -0.89 9.62
N ALA A 99 5.63 -0.38 10.59
CA ALA A 99 5.43 -0.70 12.00
C ALA A 99 4.04 -0.24 12.51
N ASN A 100 3.51 0.88 12.00
CA ASN A 100 2.19 1.40 12.36
C ASN A 100 1.04 0.51 11.86
N VAL A 101 1.27 -0.30 10.83
CA VAL A 101 0.25 -1.20 10.25
C VAL A 101 -0.20 -2.25 11.27
N ALA A 102 0.70 -2.73 12.13
CA ALA A 102 0.37 -3.73 13.15
C ALA A 102 -0.69 -3.21 14.14
N ALA A 103 -0.49 -2.01 14.71
CA ALA A 103 -1.46 -1.39 15.60
C ALA A 103 -2.78 -1.06 14.86
N THR A 104 -2.68 -0.62 13.61
CA THR A 104 -3.84 -0.34 12.75
C THR A 104 -4.73 -1.56 12.58
N VAL A 105 -4.16 -2.72 12.26
CA VAL A 105 -4.91 -3.98 12.10
C VAL A 105 -5.54 -4.42 13.43
N MET A 106 -4.83 -4.30 14.56
CA MET A 106 -5.40 -4.62 15.88
C MET A 106 -6.61 -3.76 16.22
N ASN A 107 -6.53 -2.44 15.99
CA ASN A 107 -7.65 -1.54 16.27
C ASN A 107 -8.85 -1.79 15.35
N LEU A 108 -8.62 -2.13 14.08
CA LEU A 108 -9.70 -2.52 13.16
C LEU A 108 -10.44 -3.79 13.61
N HIS A 109 -9.78 -4.67 14.37
CA HIS A 109 -10.40 -5.84 14.98
C HIS A 109 -11.10 -5.55 16.31
N GLY A 110 -11.11 -4.29 16.76
CA GLY A 110 -11.72 -3.88 18.04
C GLY A 110 -10.85 -4.12 19.26
N PHE A 111 -9.55 -4.37 19.09
CA PHE A 111 -8.60 -4.52 20.19
C PHE A 111 -7.82 -3.23 20.44
N VAL A 112 -7.36 -3.05 21.68
CA VAL A 112 -6.38 -2.01 22.03
C VAL A 112 -4.99 -2.51 21.62
N ALA A 113 -4.28 -1.72 20.83
CA ALA A 113 -2.91 -2.05 20.44
C ALA A 113 -1.98 -1.96 21.67
N PRO A 114 -0.95 -2.82 21.78
CA PRO A 114 0.05 -2.73 22.83
C PRO A 114 0.73 -1.36 22.87
N GLU A 115 1.15 -0.93 24.06
CA GLU A 115 1.79 0.39 24.27
C GLU A 115 3.17 0.48 23.61
N ASP A 116 3.85 -0.65 23.40
CA ASP A 116 5.15 -0.74 22.76
C ASP A 116 5.09 -0.79 21.22
N TYR A 117 3.89 -0.70 20.64
CA TYR A 117 3.71 -0.63 19.19
C TYR A 117 3.72 0.82 18.72
N GLU A 118 4.14 1.02 17.46
CA GLU A 118 3.95 2.31 16.81
C GLU A 118 2.46 2.67 16.73
N PRO A 119 2.11 3.96 16.83
CA PRO A 119 0.72 4.38 16.89
C PRO A 119 -0.02 3.97 15.62
N THR A 120 -1.30 3.60 15.79
CA THR A 120 -2.20 3.33 14.67
C THR A 120 -2.29 4.50 13.69
N LEU A 121 -2.49 4.19 12.41
CA LEU A 121 -2.64 5.16 11.32
C LEU A 121 -4.05 5.75 11.24
N ILE A 122 -5.01 5.20 11.98
CA ILE A 122 -6.42 5.58 11.90
C ILE A 122 -6.93 6.19 13.20
N GLU A 123 -7.93 7.04 13.07
CA GLU A 123 -8.76 7.53 14.16
C GLU A 123 -10.24 7.28 13.84
N VAL A 124 -11.08 7.29 14.87
CA VAL A 124 -12.53 7.29 14.74
C VAL A 124 -13.03 8.66 15.16
N VAL A 125 -13.72 9.35 14.26
CA VAL A 125 -14.36 10.64 14.57
C VAL A 125 -15.87 10.49 14.60
N ASP A 126 -16.50 11.12 15.58
CA ASP A 126 -17.96 11.28 15.59
C ASP A 126 -18.36 12.17 14.40
N ASN A 127 -19.34 11.69 13.62
CA ASN A 127 -19.90 12.43 12.49
C ASN A 127 -20.83 13.55 12.94
#